data_AF-A0A2X4XTU0-F1
#
_entry.id   AF-A0A2X4XTU0-F1
#
_cell.length_a   1.000
_cell.length_b   1.000
_cell.length_c   1.000
_cell.angle_alpha   90.00
_cell.angle_beta   90.00
_cell.angle_gamma   90.00
#
_symmetry.space_group_name_H-M   'P 1'
#
loop_
_entity.id
_entity.type
_entity.pdbx_description
1 polymer ?
#
loop_
_entity_poly.entity_id
_entity_poly.type
_entity_poly.pdbx_seq_one_letter_code
_entity_poly.pdbx_strand_id
1 'polypeptide(L)'
;MTTPKVEVSVELMKNYKQTLLMSPEKQFEALQTRSGNSLLFSVGSDGAFYATEESIKHDTGWEKHNISAGQIAQSFPGQSNVVCKMFDAGQSMVDGTVGLAMVLNDGVNDHLFLNLGNSNADTDWLKKPVWVQYPFDNPTKNITIAGVYLSETLNNKQYIVVDILRDPSSAEHLISRYYINTLGTPAWMPHDVSIDLEAGSYSSCLGRQYLSGSPHQPTIDGLYTAGQVDGNPQLISSRCTMCSTPLYRRFRPVYCSPAT
;
A
#
# COMPACT_ATOMS: atom_id res chain seq x y z
N MET A 1 -54.80 40.11 -17.59
CA MET A 1 -53.54 39.40 -17.87
C MET A 1 -53.15 38.64 -16.61
N THR A 2 -53.19 37.32 -16.66
CA THR A 2 -52.87 36.43 -15.55
C THR A 2 -51.37 36.14 -15.54
N THR A 3 -50.69 36.47 -14.44
CA THR A 3 -49.26 36.23 -14.27
C THR A 3 -49.00 34.71 -14.20
N PRO A 4 -48.09 34.15 -15.01
CA PRO A 4 -47.79 32.72 -14.91
C PRO A 4 -47.08 32.44 -13.58
N LYS A 5 -47.58 31.45 -12.86
CA LYS A 5 -46.98 30.94 -11.62
C LYS A 5 -46.05 29.77 -12.00
N VAL A 6 -44.77 29.91 -11.68
CA VAL A 6 -43.77 28.84 -11.85
C VAL A 6 -43.68 28.08 -10.53
N GLU A 7 -43.99 26.78 -10.57
CA GLU A 7 -43.79 25.88 -9.43
C GLU A 7 -42.57 25.02 -9.71
N VAL A 8 -41.61 25.04 -8.79
CA VAL A 8 -40.42 24.19 -8.81
C VAL A 8 -40.63 23.13 -7.73
N SER A 9 -40.86 21.89 -8.14
CA SER A 9 -40.78 20.73 -7.27
C SER A 9 -39.37 20.15 -7.36
N VAL A 10 -38.63 20.21 -6.27
CA VAL A 10 -37.39 19.43 -6.11
C VAL A 10 -37.75 18.14 -5.39
N GLU A 11 -37.77 17.03 -6.12
CA GLU A 11 -37.71 15.72 -5.47
C GLU A 11 -36.28 15.50 -4.96
N LEU A 12 -36.09 15.62 -3.65
CA LEU A 12 -34.93 15.05 -3.00
C LEU A 12 -35.08 13.53 -3.06
N MET A 13 -34.46 12.90 -4.06
CA MET A 13 -34.27 11.45 -4.08
C MET A 13 -33.54 11.07 -2.80
N LYS A 14 -34.27 10.47 -1.85
CA LYS A 14 -33.69 9.72 -0.74
C LYS A 14 -33.07 8.45 -1.30
N ASN A 15 -31.92 8.58 -1.95
CA ASN A 15 -31.08 7.45 -2.31
C ASN A 15 -30.46 6.91 -1.01
N TYR A 16 -31.26 6.21 -0.20
CA TYR A 16 -30.72 5.26 0.75
C TYR A 16 -30.32 4.01 -0.03
N LYS A 17 -29.25 4.12 -0.85
CA LYS A 17 -28.39 2.97 -1.04
C LYS A 17 -27.94 2.63 0.36
N GLN A 18 -28.35 1.46 0.86
CA GLN A 18 -27.85 0.89 2.10
C GLN A 18 -26.33 1.05 2.08
N THR A 19 -25.85 2.05 2.81
CA THR A 19 -24.43 2.26 2.99
C THR A 19 -24.06 1.08 3.86
N LEU A 20 -23.40 0.07 3.27
CA LEU A 20 -22.60 -0.82 4.10
C LEU A 20 -21.67 0.15 4.82
N LEU A 21 -21.90 0.35 6.12
CA LEU A 21 -20.99 1.11 6.95
C LEU A 21 -19.67 0.39 6.77
N MET A 22 -18.78 0.92 5.92
CA MET A 22 -17.43 0.40 5.84
C MET A 22 -16.92 0.52 7.27
N SER A 23 -16.69 -0.64 7.89
CA SER A 23 -16.13 -0.70 9.23
C SER A 23 -14.86 0.15 9.26
N PRO A 24 -14.42 0.66 10.42
CA PRO A 24 -13.10 1.26 10.54
C PRO A 24 -12.04 0.21 10.14
N GLU A 25 -11.63 0.22 8.88
CA GLU A 25 -10.58 -0.65 8.37
C GLU A 25 -9.26 -0.16 8.98
N LYS A 26 -8.38 -1.09 9.38
CA LYS A 26 -7.12 -0.73 10.04
C LYS A 26 -6.18 0.07 9.11
N GLN A 27 -6.36 -0.13 7.81
CA GLN A 27 -5.61 0.50 6.73
C GLN A 27 -6.46 0.47 5.46
N PHE A 28 -6.28 1.46 4.59
CA PHE A 28 -7.02 1.59 3.33
C PHE A 28 -6.18 2.23 2.22
N GLU A 29 -6.32 1.76 0.98
CA GLU A 29 -5.75 2.38 -0.23
C GLU A 29 -6.79 2.41 -1.35
N ALA A 30 -6.81 3.48 -2.14
CA ALA A 30 -7.71 3.61 -3.29
C ALA A 30 -6.92 3.74 -4.59
N LEU A 31 -7.28 2.91 -5.57
CA LEU A 31 -6.80 2.92 -6.95
C LEU A 31 -8.00 3.02 -7.91
N GLN A 32 -7.75 3.05 -9.21
CA GLN A 32 -8.82 3.08 -10.22
C GLN A 32 -8.54 2.11 -11.37
N THR A 33 -9.61 1.56 -11.95
CA THR A 33 -9.53 0.83 -13.21
C THR A 33 -9.27 1.79 -14.37
N ARG A 34 -8.90 1.25 -15.53
CA ARG A 34 -8.74 2.03 -16.78
C ARG A 34 -10.01 2.79 -17.15
N SER A 35 -11.18 2.24 -16.81
CA SER A 35 -12.49 2.83 -17.06
C SER A 35 -12.87 3.92 -16.05
N GLY A 36 -12.04 4.16 -15.03
CA GLY A 36 -12.31 5.12 -13.96
C GLY A 36 -13.09 4.57 -12.77
N ASN A 37 -13.42 3.27 -12.75
CA ASN A 37 -14.10 2.66 -11.61
C ASN A 37 -13.15 2.57 -10.42
N SER A 38 -13.71 2.73 -9.23
CA SER A 38 -12.96 2.70 -7.98
C SER A 38 -12.50 1.28 -7.61
N LEU A 39 -11.26 1.14 -7.15
CA LEU A 39 -10.72 -0.05 -6.51
C LEU A 39 -10.24 0.30 -5.11
N LEU A 40 -10.85 -0.32 -4.10
CA LEU A 40 -10.63 0.01 -2.71
C LEU A 40 -10.03 -1.18 -1.97
N PHE A 41 -8.83 -1.03 -1.43
CA PHE A 41 -8.10 -2.08 -0.72
C PHE A 41 -8.13 -1.81 0.78
N SER A 42 -8.35 -2.83 1.60
CA SER A 42 -8.49 -2.63 3.04
C SER A 42 -8.21 -3.88 3.88
N VAL A 43 -7.78 -3.69 5.13
CA VAL A 43 -7.69 -4.78 6.12
C VAL A 43 -8.87 -4.73 7.08
N GLY A 44 -9.69 -5.77 7.00
CA GLY A 44 -10.91 -5.90 7.78
C GLY A 44 -10.65 -6.08 9.26
N SER A 45 -11.68 -5.88 10.08
CA SER A 45 -11.63 -6.15 11.52
C SER A 45 -11.39 -7.63 11.85
N ASP A 46 -11.72 -8.52 10.91
CA ASP A 46 -11.44 -9.96 10.93
C ASP A 46 -9.99 -10.30 10.55
N GLY A 47 -9.17 -9.30 10.20
CA GLY A 47 -7.79 -9.51 9.77
C GLY A 47 -7.66 -10.06 8.34
N ALA A 48 -8.72 -10.05 7.53
CA ALA A 48 -8.60 -10.42 6.12
C ALA A 48 -8.25 -9.21 5.24
N PHE A 49 -7.50 -9.46 4.17
CA PHE A 49 -7.23 -8.46 3.13
C PHE A 49 -8.37 -8.47 2.11
N TYR A 50 -9.03 -7.33 1.93
CA TYR A 50 -10.14 -7.15 1.01
C TYR A 50 -9.81 -6.21 -0.14
N ALA A 51 -10.42 -6.48 -1.30
CA ALA A 51 -10.58 -5.53 -2.38
C ALA A 51 -12.07 -5.32 -2.65
N THR A 52 -12.52 -4.07 -2.66
CA THR A 52 -13.88 -3.67 -3.01
C THR A 52 -13.83 -2.90 -4.31
N GLU A 53 -14.41 -3.46 -5.37
CA GLU A 53 -14.43 -2.87 -6.70
C GLU A 53 -15.80 -2.29 -7.05
N GLU A 54 -15.79 -1.15 -7.72
CA GLU A 54 -16.98 -0.57 -8.33
C GLU A 54 -17.24 -1.25 -9.69
N SER A 55 -18.42 -1.83 -9.84
CA SER A 55 -18.79 -2.62 -11.00
C SER A 55 -20.26 -2.48 -11.35
N ILE A 56 -20.54 -2.15 -12.61
CA ILE A 56 -21.89 -2.10 -13.18
C ILE A 56 -22.51 -3.49 -13.37
N LYS A 57 -21.73 -4.57 -13.18
CA LYS A 57 -22.20 -5.95 -13.34
C LYS A 57 -23.00 -6.47 -12.14
N HIS A 58 -23.03 -5.73 -11.03
CA HIS A 58 -23.70 -6.11 -9.79
C HIS A 58 -24.79 -5.10 -9.41
N ASP A 59 -25.90 -5.59 -8.84
CA ASP A 59 -27.07 -4.78 -8.48
C ASP A 59 -26.75 -3.64 -7.49
N THR A 60 -25.76 -3.85 -6.62
CA THR A 60 -25.28 -2.85 -5.64
C THR A 60 -24.33 -1.82 -6.25
N GLY A 61 -23.77 -2.09 -7.42
CA GLY A 61 -22.68 -1.33 -8.03
C GLY A 61 -21.30 -1.60 -7.43
N TRP A 62 -21.19 -2.49 -6.44
CA TRP A 62 -19.96 -2.77 -5.69
C TRP A 62 -19.84 -4.26 -5.38
N GLU A 63 -18.64 -4.81 -5.56
CA GLU A 63 -18.31 -6.19 -5.21
C GLU A 63 -17.12 -6.22 -4.24
N LYS A 64 -17.19 -7.02 -3.18
CA LYS A 64 -16.12 -7.16 -2.17
C LYS A 64 -15.52 -8.57 -2.24
N HIS A 65 -14.21 -8.63 -2.46
CA HIS A 65 -13.42 -9.85 -2.60
C HIS A 65 -12.48 -10.01 -1.40
N ASN A 66 -12.47 -11.19 -0.77
CA ASN A 66 -11.43 -11.53 0.20
C ASN A 66 -10.21 -12.06 -0.55
N ILE A 67 -9.21 -11.21 -0.75
CA ILE A 67 -8.04 -11.50 -1.59
C ILE A 67 -6.92 -12.21 -0.82
N SER A 68 -7.02 -12.33 0.51
CA SER A 68 -6.08 -13.11 1.33
C SER A 68 -6.49 -14.56 1.59
N ALA A 69 -7.79 -14.87 1.58
CA ALA A 69 -8.32 -16.15 2.07
C ALA A 69 -7.73 -17.37 1.35
N GLY A 70 -7.64 -17.30 0.02
CA GLY A 70 -7.03 -18.37 -0.78
C GLY A 70 -5.56 -18.60 -0.43
N GLN A 71 -4.80 -17.51 -0.21
CA GLN A 71 -3.39 -17.60 0.14
C GLN A 71 -3.16 -18.15 1.55
N ILE A 72 -3.98 -17.72 2.52
CA ILE A 72 -3.93 -18.25 3.89
C ILE A 72 -4.19 -19.75 3.88
N ALA A 73 -5.24 -20.21 3.19
CA ALA A 73 -5.57 -21.63 3.11
C ALA A 73 -4.46 -22.46 2.45
N GLN A 74 -3.73 -21.89 1.49
CA GLN A 74 -2.63 -22.55 0.80
C GLN A 74 -1.34 -22.60 1.64
N SER A 75 -0.92 -21.48 2.22
CA SER A 75 0.36 -21.36 2.94
C SER A 75 0.30 -21.87 4.37
N PHE A 76 -0.88 -21.83 5.00
CA PHE A 76 -1.05 -22.14 6.43
C PHE A 76 -2.23 -23.09 6.66
N PRO A 77 -2.21 -24.31 6.07
CA PRO A 77 -3.34 -25.23 6.14
C PRO A 77 -3.65 -25.61 7.59
N GLY A 78 -4.92 -25.43 7.99
CA GLY A 78 -5.40 -25.76 9.33
C GLY A 78 -5.11 -24.73 10.41
N GLN A 79 -4.44 -23.61 10.09
CA GLN A 79 -4.24 -22.51 11.04
C GLN A 79 -5.39 -21.51 10.94
N SER A 80 -5.96 -21.13 12.09
CA SER A 80 -7.11 -20.20 12.18
C SER A 80 -6.74 -18.80 12.67
N ASN A 81 -5.52 -18.61 13.15
CA ASN A 81 -5.02 -17.37 13.74
C ASN A 81 -4.18 -16.51 12.78
N VAL A 82 -4.09 -16.90 11.50
CA VAL A 82 -3.33 -16.17 10.49
C VAL A 82 -4.12 -14.96 10.02
N VAL A 83 -3.51 -13.78 10.11
CA VAL A 83 -4.15 -12.51 9.73
C VAL A 83 -3.27 -11.68 8.81
N CYS A 84 -3.90 -10.93 7.90
CA CYS A 84 -3.25 -9.82 7.22
C CYS A 84 -3.02 -8.68 8.21
N LYS A 85 -1.75 -8.42 8.51
CA LYS A 85 -1.34 -7.39 9.47
C LYS A 85 -1.32 -6.00 8.84
N MET A 86 -0.81 -5.91 7.62
CA MET A 86 -0.68 -4.68 6.83
C MET A 86 -0.54 -5.03 5.36
N PHE A 87 -0.76 -4.04 4.51
CA PHE A 87 -0.57 -4.18 3.08
C PHE A 87 -0.02 -2.89 2.48
N ASP A 88 0.29 -2.89 1.21
CA ASP A 88 0.38 -1.67 0.43
C ASP A 88 -0.05 -1.95 -1.01
N ALA A 89 -0.53 -0.91 -1.69
CA ALA A 89 -1.02 -0.99 -3.05
C ALA A 89 -0.44 0.15 -3.88
N GLY A 90 -0.08 -0.15 -5.12
CA GLY A 90 0.48 0.80 -6.07
C GLY A 90 -0.08 0.58 -7.47
N GLN A 91 -0.08 1.64 -8.26
CA GLN A 91 -0.51 1.59 -9.66
C GLN A 91 0.49 2.28 -10.56
N SER A 92 0.86 1.59 -11.64
CA SER A 92 1.80 2.06 -12.64
C SER A 92 1.21 3.22 -13.42
N MET A 93 1.97 4.31 -13.53
CA MET A 93 1.58 5.43 -14.38
C MET A 93 1.84 5.17 -15.87
N VAL A 94 2.61 4.12 -16.20
CA VAL A 94 2.99 3.78 -17.58
C VAL A 94 1.87 3.04 -18.27
N ASP A 95 1.43 1.95 -17.66
CA ASP A 95 0.49 1.00 -18.25
C ASP A 95 -0.76 0.77 -17.37
N GLY A 96 -0.78 1.36 -16.17
CA GLY A 96 -1.89 1.24 -15.24
C GLY A 96 -1.89 -0.03 -14.41
N THR A 97 -0.90 -0.91 -14.55
CA THR A 97 -0.83 -2.17 -13.81
C THR A 97 -0.84 -1.95 -12.30
N VAL A 98 -1.46 -2.87 -11.56
CA VAL A 98 -1.64 -2.80 -10.11
C VAL A 98 -0.69 -3.78 -9.42
N GLY A 99 0.07 -3.28 -8.45
CA GLY A 99 0.92 -4.04 -7.56
C GLY A 99 0.38 -4.01 -6.14
N LEU A 100 0.39 -5.16 -5.47
CA LEU A 100 -0.01 -5.34 -4.09
C LEU A 100 1.12 -6.01 -3.30
N ALA A 101 1.33 -5.54 -2.08
CA ALA A 101 2.13 -6.21 -1.07
C ALA A 101 1.23 -6.53 0.12
N MET A 102 1.36 -7.73 0.68
CA MET A 102 0.60 -8.20 1.83
C MET A 102 1.54 -8.82 2.85
N VAL A 103 1.31 -8.52 4.12
CA VAL A 103 2.02 -9.15 5.24
C VAL A 103 1.03 -10.03 6.01
N LEU A 104 1.25 -11.33 5.99
CA LEU A 104 0.52 -12.29 6.80
C LEU A 104 1.29 -12.59 8.07
N ASN A 105 0.64 -12.49 9.23
CA ASN A 105 1.18 -12.90 10.52
C ASN A 105 0.54 -14.22 10.93
N ASP A 106 1.35 -15.23 11.25
CA ASP A 106 0.88 -16.55 11.69
C ASP A 106 0.78 -16.70 13.23
N GLY A 107 0.92 -15.59 13.95
CA GLY A 107 1.03 -15.53 15.41
C GLY A 107 2.47 -15.58 15.94
N VAL A 108 3.44 -15.97 15.11
CA VAL A 108 4.85 -16.13 15.51
C VAL A 108 5.80 -15.35 14.59
N ASN A 109 5.54 -15.36 13.29
CA ASN A 109 6.37 -14.78 12.25
C ASN A 109 5.51 -13.99 11.25
N ASP A 110 6.11 -12.94 10.68
CA ASP A 110 5.53 -12.24 9.53
C ASP A 110 6.06 -12.80 8.21
N HIS A 111 5.16 -12.90 7.24
CA HIS A 111 5.41 -13.45 5.91
C HIS A 111 5.02 -12.44 4.85
N LEU A 112 5.99 -12.08 3.98
CA LEU A 112 5.77 -11.16 2.88
C LEU A 112 5.25 -11.89 1.65
N PHE A 113 4.15 -11.39 1.09
CA PHE A 113 3.58 -11.84 -0.17
C PHE A 113 3.41 -10.67 -1.13
N LEU A 114 3.75 -10.87 -2.39
CA LEU A 114 3.60 -9.88 -3.45
C LEU A 114 2.68 -10.42 -4.55
N ASN A 115 1.78 -9.57 -5.05
CA ASN A 115 0.97 -9.83 -6.23
C ASN A 115 1.14 -8.63 -7.18
N LEU A 116 1.82 -8.85 -8.30
CA LEU A 116 2.43 -7.80 -9.11
C LEU A 116 1.97 -7.88 -10.57
N GLY A 117 1.88 -6.74 -11.25
CA GLY A 117 1.57 -6.69 -12.68
C GLY A 117 0.11 -6.99 -13.02
N ASN A 118 -0.81 -6.78 -12.07
CA ASN A 118 -2.23 -7.05 -12.28
C ASN A 118 -2.84 -6.06 -13.27
N SER A 119 -3.76 -6.51 -14.10
CA SER A 119 -4.47 -5.65 -15.05
C SER A 119 -5.37 -4.64 -14.32
N ASN A 120 -5.41 -3.40 -14.80
CA ASN A 120 -6.41 -2.41 -14.39
C ASN A 120 -7.57 -2.28 -15.38
N ALA A 121 -7.54 -2.98 -16.51
CA ALA A 121 -8.64 -3.02 -17.46
C ALA A 121 -9.57 -4.21 -17.19
N ASP A 122 -9.01 -5.30 -16.68
CA ASP A 122 -9.70 -6.53 -16.30
C ASP A 122 -9.35 -6.86 -14.85
N THR A 123 -10.36 -6.84 -13.99
CA THR A 123 -10.24 -7.03 -12.54
C THR A 123 -10.58 -8.45 -12.09
N ASP A 124 -10.80 -9.40 -13.01
CA ASP A 124 -11.15 -10.79 -12.67
C ASP A 124 -10.08 -11.49 -11.80
N TRP A 125 -8.84 -10.98 -11.79
CA TRP A 125 -7.78 -11.43 -10.87
C TRP A 125 -8.13 -11.25 -9.39
N LEU A 126 -9.05 -10.35 -9.03
CA LEU A 126 -9.53 -10.17 -7.65
C LEU A 126 -10.21 -11.42 -7.09
N LYS A 127 -10.81 -12.25 -7.96
CA LYS A 127 -11.47 -13.50 -7.56
C LYS A 127 -10.47 -14.59 -7.18
N LYS A 128 -9.27 -14.54 -7.75
CA LYS A 128 -8.20 -15.51 -7.51
C LYS A 128 -6.83 -14.85 -7.71
N PRO A 129 -6.40 -14.00 -6.77
CA PRO A 129 -5.12 -13.33 -6.86
C PRO A 129 -3.98 -14.36 -6.80
N VAL A 130 -2.91 -14.09 -7.54
CA VAL A 130 -1.71 -14.93 -7.54
C VAL A 130 -0.66 -14.26 -6.67
N TRP A 131 -0.47 -14.78 -5.47
CA TRP A 131 0.54 -14.28 -4.55
C TRP A 131 1.83 -15.09 -4.64
N VAL A 132 2.95 -14.40 -4.58
CA VAL A 132 4.29 -14.99 -4.51
C VAL A 132 4.89 -14.65 -3.15
N GLN A 133 5.35 -15.67 -2.42
CA GLN A 133 6.01 -15.48 -1.13
C GLN A 133 7.46 -15.06 -1.33
N TYR A 134 7.90 -14.09 -0.52
CA TYR A 134 9.29 -13.65 -0.43
C TYR A 134 9.81 -13.93 0.98
N PRO A 135 10.25 -15.17 1.28
CA PRO A 135 10.74 -15.53 2.60
C PRO A 135 11.98 -14.71 2.95
N PHE A 136 12.18 -14.41 4.24
CA PHE A 136 13.38 -13.74 4.69
C PHE A 136 14.60 -14.61 4.40
N ASP A 137 15.68 -14.01 3.87
CA ASP A 137 16.85 -14.77 3.40
C ASP A 137 17.56 -15.56 4.52
N ASN A 138 17.34 -15.20 5.80
CA ASN A 138 17.76 -16.00 6.95
C ASN A 138 16.58 -16.83 7.52
N PRO A 139 16.44 -18.12 7.16
CA PRO A 139 15.27 -18.93 7.50
C PRO A 139 15.18 -19.31 8.99
N THR A 140 16.25 -19.12 9.78
CA THR A 140 16.24 -19.43 11.22
C THR A 140 15.74 -18.29 12.09
N LYS A 141 15.57 -17.09 11.50
CA LYS A 141 15.13 -15.88 12.20
C LYS A 141 13.67 -15.59 11.88
N ASN A 142 12.82 -15.58 12.90
CA ASN A 142 11.50 -14.98 12.79
C ASN A 142 11.65 -13.46 12.68
N ILE A 143 10.88 -12.86 11.79
CA ILE A 143 10.86 -11.42 11.56
C ILE A 143 9.53 -10.82 11.97
N THR A 144 9.60 -9.55 12.38
CA THR A 144 8.43 -8.70 12.57
C THR A 144 8.53 -7.54 11.59
N ILE A 145 7.65 -7.49 10.59
CA ILE A 145 7.59 -6.44 9.59
C ILE A 145 6.90 -5.21 10.20
N ALA A 146 7.63 -4.12 10.35
CA ALA A 146 7.15 -2.85 10.88
C ALA A 146 6.49 -1.96 9.79
N GLY A 147 6.86 -2.16 8.52
CA GLY A 147 6.32 -1.39 7.41
C GLY A 147 6.54 -2.07 6.07
N VAL A 148 5.61 -1.86 5.14
CA VAL A 148 5.73 -2.29 3.74
C VAL A 148 5.32 -1.14 2.84
N TYR A 149 6.14 -0.88 1.82
CA TYR A 149 5.95 0.22 0.88
C TYR A 149 6.14 -0.29 -0.54
N LEU A 150 5.15 -0.06 -1.39
CA LEU A 150 5.14 -0.42 -2.80
C LEU A 150 4.99 0.85 -3.65
N SER A 151 5.90 1.04 -4.59
CA SER A 151 5.78 2.04 -5.64
C SER A 151 5.93 1.40 -6.99
N GLU A 152 5.16 1.88 -7.95
CA GLU A 152 5.42 1.63 -9.36
C GLU A 152 6.32 2.75 -9.90
N THR A 153 7.24 2.42 -10.80
CA THR A 153 8.15 3.36 -11.48
C THR A 153 7.82 3.46 -12.96
N LEU A 154 8.29 4.51 -13.64
CA LEU A 154 8.06 4.70 -15.08
C LEU A 154 8.74 3.66 -16.02
N ASN A 155 9.49 2.70 -15.49
CA ASN A 155 10.19 1.68 -16.30
C ASN A 155 9.61 0.27 -16.09
N ASN A 156 8.36 0.15 -15.64
CA ASN A 156 7.74 -1.12 -15.25
C ASN A 156 8.56 -1.87 -14.18
N LYS A 157 9.29 -1.13 -13.34
CA LYS A 157 9.94 -1.67 -12.15
C LYS A 157 9.12 -1.29 -10.93
N GLN A 158 8.97 -2.24 -10.04
CA GLN A 158 8.37 -2.01 -8.74
C GLN A 158 9.46 -1.76 -7.72
N TYR A 159 9.27 -0.71 -6.95
CA TYR A 159 10.11 -0.38 -5.83
C TYR A 159 9.40 -0.79 -4.55
N ILE A 160 9.91 -1.85 -3.93
CA ILE A 160 9.29 -2.50 -2.79
C ILE A 160 10.27 -2.40 -1.63
N VAL A 161 9.83 -1.73 -0.57
CA VAL A 161 10.61 -1.48 0.63
C VAL A 161 9.91 -2.14 1.81
N VAL A 162 10.67 -2.85 2.62
CA VAL A 162 10.17 -3.52 3.81
C VAL A 162 11.04 -3.16 4.99
N ASP A 163 10.40 -2.68 6.04
CA ASP A 163 11.04 -2.38 7.31
C ASP A 163 10.71 -3.52 8.29
N ILE A 164 11.74 -4.06 8.95
CA ILE A 164 11.60 -5.09 9.98
C ILE A 164 12.17 -4.60 11.30
N LEU A 165 11.67 -5.12 12.43
CA LEU A 165 12.31 -4.91 13.71
C LEU A 165 13.69 -5.58 13.73
N ARG A 166 14.71 -4.83 14.18
CA ARG A 166 16.07 -5.35 14.41
C ARG A 166 16.02 -6.47 15.45
N ASP A 167 15.39 -6.13 16.58
CA ASP A 167 15.13 -6.99 17.72
C ASP A 167 13.70 -6.72 18.24
N PRO A 168 12.75 -7.67 18.06
CA PRO A 168 11.39 -7.55 18.57
C PRO A 168 11.28 -7.50 20.10
N SER A 169 12.35 -7.82 20.84
CA SER A 169 12.38 -7.81 22.31
C SER A 169 13.00 -6.55 22.92
N SER A 170 13.62 -5.70 22.10
CA SER A 170 14.19 -4.42 22.53
C SER A 170 13.09 -3.40 22.83
N ALA A 171 13.28 -2.54 23.82
CA ALA A 171 12.30 -1.52 24.21
C ALA A 171 12.12 -0.43 23.14
N GLU A 172 13.19 -0.17 22.38
CA GLU A 172 13.31 0.88 21.37
C GLU A 172 12.67 0.47 20.03
N HIS A 173 12.47 -0.84 19.79
CA HIS A 173 11.89 -1.38 18.55
C HIS A 173 12.46 -0.76 17.27
N LEU A 174 13.79 -0.66 17.20
CA LEU A 174 14.48 -0.08 16.05
C LEU A 174 14.27 -0.91 14.77
N ILE A 175 14.20 -0.24 13.62
CA ILE A 175 13.97 -0.90 12.33
C ILE A 175 15.24 -1.08 11.48
N SER A 176 15.26 -2.14 10.68
CA SER A 176 16.15 -2.33 9.53
C SER A 176 15.33 -2.32 8.25
N ARG A 177 15.83 -1.65 7.23
CA ARG A 177 15.15 -1.49 5.93
C ARG A 177 15.76 -2.39 4.88
N TYR A 178 14.89 -2.96 4.04
CA TYR A 178 15.25 -3.83 2.93
C TYR A 178 14.54 -3.40 1.65
N TYR A 179 15.23 -3.51 0.53
CA TYR A 179 14.59 -3.53 -0.79
C TYR A 179 14.36 -4.97 -1.23
N ILE A 180 13.18 -5.22 -1.79
CA ILE A 180 12.85 -6.54 -2.30
C ILE A 180 13.26 -6.64 -3.75
N ASN A 181 14.25 -7.48 -4.02
CA ASN A 181 14.67 -7.86 -5.35
C ASN A 181 13.77 -9.00 -5.86
N THR A 182 12.87 -8.69 -6.79
CA THR A 182 11.96 -9.67 -7.38
C THR A 182 12.59 -10.52 -8.49
N LEU A 183 13.81 -10.18 -8.92
CA LEU A 183 14.48 -10.77 -10.09
C LEU A 183 15.65 -11.69 -9.75
N GLY A 184 16.07 -11.78 -8.48
CA GLY A 184 17.24 -12.57 -8.12
C GLY A 184 17.42 -12.77 -6.62
N THR A 185 18.57 -13.34 -6.25
CA THR A 185 18.96 -13.64 -4.88
C THR A 185 20.21 -12.84 -4.49
N PRO A 186 20.35 -12.34 -3.26
CA PRO A 186 19.35 -12.36 -2.17
C PRO A 186 18.09 -11.56 -2.52
N ALA A 187 16.93 -12.02 -2.04
CA ALA A 187 15.66 -11.35 -2.29
C ALA A 187 15.51 -10.10 -1.40
N TRP A 188 16.05 -10.16 -0.18
CA TRP A 188 16.02 -9.06 0.79
C TRP A 188 17.37 -8.35 0.75
N MET A 189 17.46 -7.27 -0.02
CA MET A 189 18.66 -6.47 -0.12
C MET A 189 18.69 -5.43 1.02
N PRO A 190 19.65 -5.50 1.97
CA PRO A 190 19.75 -4.52 3.04
C PRO A 190 19.92 -3.11 2.46
N HIS A 191 19.24 -2.16 3.07
CA HIS A 191 19.43 -0.75 2.78
C HIS A 191 19.65 0.01 4.08
N ASP A 192 20.88 0.47 4.29
CA ASP A 192 21.21 1.24 5.49
C ASP A 192 20.35 2.50 5.57
N VAL A 193 19.72 2.64 6.72
CA VAL A 193 19.00 3.85 7.10
C VAL A 193 20.01 4.68 7.87
N SER A 194 20.27 5.91 7.41
CA SER A 194 21.32 6.76 8.02
C SER A 194 20.98 7.26 9.42
N ILE A 195 19.80 6.88 9.92
CA ILE A 195 19.31 7.17 11.26
C ILE A 195 18.65 5.94 11.87
N ASP A 196 18.61 5.90 13.19
CA ASP A 196 17.73 4.99 13.91
C ASP A 196 16.28 5.47 13.80
N LEU A 197 15.35 4.53 13.75
CA LEU A 197 13.92 4.77 13.62
C LEU A 197 13.20 3.75 14.49
N GLU A 198 12.41 4.24 15.44
CA GLU A 198 11.56 3.40 16.31
C GLU A 198 10.27 3.04 15.57
N ALA A 199 9.85 1.77 15.64
CA ALA A 199 8.62 1.34 14.99
C ALA A 199 7.38 2.07 15.53
N GLY A 200 6.49 2.49 14.63
CA GLY A 200 5.24 3.17 15.00
C GLY A 200 5.36 4.67 15.26
N SER A 201 6.57 5.23 15.37
CA SER A 201 6.82 6.67 15.52
C SER A 201 7.44 7.31 14.27
N TYR A 202 7.41 6.61 13.13
CA TYR A 202 7.89 7.10 11.85
C TYR A 202 6.82 7.03 10.76
N SER A 203 6.92 7.95 9.81
CA SER A 203 6.17 7.96 8.57
C SER A 203 7.18 7.95 7.42
N SER A 204 7.00 7.00 6.50
CA SER A 204 7.74 7.00 5.24
C SER A 204 6.78 7.25 4.10
N CYS A 205 7.16 8.16 3.21
CA CYS A 205 6.46 8.38 1.96
C CYS A 205 7.45 8.33 0.79
N LEU A 206 7.02 7.66 -0.27
CA LEU A 206 7.73 7.70 -1.54
C LEU A 206 7.42 9.05 -2.18
N GLY A 207 8.45 9.73 -2.63
CA GLY A 207 8.29 11.09 -3.11
C GLY A 207 9.36 11.51 -4.10
N ARG A 208 9.21 12.75 -4.52
CA ARG A 208 10.08 13.45 -5.45
C ARG A 208 10.37 14.83 -4.90
N GLN A 209 11.63 15.11 -4.65
CA GLN A 209 12.09 16.47 -4.36
C GLN A 209 12.55 17.15 -5.64
N TYR A 210 11.96 18.31 -5.94
CA TYR A 210 12.46 19.22 -6.96
C TYR A 210 13.58 20.08 -6.36
N LEU A 211 14.77 20.07 -6.96
CA LEU A 211 15.92 20.82 -6.46
C LEU A 211 15.82 22.35 -6.69
N SER A 212 14.82 22.81 -7.45
CA SER A 212 14.44 24.21 -7.57
C SER A 212 12.95 24.34 -7.93
N GLY A 213 12.40 25.55 -7.87
CA GLY A 213 11.00 25.84 -8.27
C GLY A 213 10.71 25.68 -9.77
N SER A 214 11.65 25.15 -10.56
CA SER A 214 11.48 24.91 -11.98
C SER A 214 11.25 23.42 -12.25
N PRO A 215 10.17 23.04 -12.98
CA PRO A 215 9.81 21.64 -13.22
C PRO A 215 10.76 20.87 -14.15
N HIS A 216 11.84 21.49 -14.64
CA HIS A 216 12.79 20.93 -15.61
C HIS A 216 14.18 20.63 -15.02
N GLN A 217 14.34 20.67 -13.70
CA GLN A 217 15.62 20.47 -13.00
C GLN A 217 15.74 19.09 -12.34
N PRO A 218 16.95 18.63 -12.01
CA PRO A 218 17.16 17.30 -11.46
C PRO A 218 16.28 17.06 -10.24
N THR A 219 15.51 15.98 -10.31
CA THR A 219 14.64 15.53 -9.24
C THR A 219 15.36 14.45 -8.45
N ILE A 220 15.21 14.47 -7.13
CA ILE A 220 15.61 13.32 -6.29
C ILE A 220 14.35 12.50 -6.06
N ASP A 221 14.27 11.33 -6.68
CA ASP A 221 13.26 10.33 -6.36
C ASP A 221 13.77 9.47 -5.18
N GLY A 222 12.94 9.26 -4.18
CA GLY A 222 13.37 8.57 -2.98
C GLY A 222 12.27 8.26 -1.98
N LEU A 223 12.66 7.51 -0.95
CA LEU A 223 11.85 7.29 0.23
C LEU A 223 12.22 8.36 1.26
N TYR A 224 11.27 9.22 1.58
CA TYR A 224 11.39 10.25 2.59
C TYR A 224 10.84 9.68 3.89
N THR A 225 11.67 9.64 4.92
CA THR A 225 11.28 9.10 6.22
C THR A 225 11.45 10.18 7.27
N ALA A 226 10.33 10.54 7.90
CA ALA A 226 10.29 11.39 9.07
C ALA A 226 9.93 10.52 10.28
N GLY A 227 10.63 10.67 11.39
CA GLY A 227 10.35 9.90 12.61
C GLY A 227 10.94 10.57 13.83
N GLN A 228 11.00 9.82 14.93
CA GLN A 228 11.63 10.27 16.17
C GLN A 228 12.50 9.15 16.75
N VAL A 229 13.52 9.54 17.50
CA VAL A 229 14.29 8.66 18.38
C VAL A 229 14.41 9.34 19.73
N ASP A 230 13.97 8.69 20.81
CA ASP A 230 13.98 9.25 22.16
C ASP A 230 13.35 10.66 22.22
N GLY A 231 12.21 10.83 21.53
CA GLY A 231 11.48 12.09 21.43
C GLY A 231 12.12 13.18 20.54
N ASN A 232 13.28 12.90 19.91
CA ASN A 232 13.94 13.86 19.01
C ASN A 232 13.53 13.61 17.55
N PRO A 233 12.95 14.61 16.86
CA PRO A 233 12.53 14.44 15.47
C PRO A 233 13.72 14.31 14.52
N GLN A 234 13.60 13.39 13.58
CA GLN A 234 14.59 13.15 12.53
C GLN A 234 13.92 13.05 11.17
N LEU A 235 14.60 13.58 10.15
CA LEU A 235 14.17 13.50 8.75
C LEU A 235 15.34 13.01 7.91
N ILE A 236 15.11 11.98 7.11
CA ILE A 236 16.06 11.49 6.13
C ILE A 236 15.41 11.27 4.77
N SER A 237 16.24 11.29 3.74
CA SER A 237 15.87 10.86 2.40
C SER A 237 16.81 9.75 1.96
N SER A 238 16.26 8.56 1.71
CA SER A 238 16.98 7.47 1.06
C SER A 238 16.76 7.61 -0.44
N ARG A 239 17.83 7.91 -1.19
CA ARG A 239 17.76 7.98 -2.65
C ARG A 239 17.35 6.62 -3.19
N CYS A 240 16.38 6.59 -4.11
CA CYS A 240 16.19 5.41 -4.93
C CYS A 240 17.30 5.39 -5.99
N THR A 241 18.47 4.83 -5.69
CA THR A 241 19.60 4.75 -6.66
C THR A 241 19.29 3.88 -7.87
N MET A 242 18.23 3.06 -7.81
CA MET A 242 17.68 2.30 -8.94
C MET A 242 16.63 3.07 -9.75
N CYS A 243 16.21 4.24 -9.28
CA CYS A 243 15.24 5.11 -9.94
C CYS A 243 15.99 6.28 -10.58
N SER A 244 16.43 6.10 -11.83
CA SER A 244 16.67 7.24 -12.73
C SER A 244 15.36 7.82 -13.26
N THR A 245 14.21 7.39 -12.73
CA THR A 245 12.88 7.66 -13.27
C THR A 245 11.83 7.96 -12.20
N PRO A 246 10.79 8.74 -12.55
CA PRO A 246 9.75 9.17 -11.62
C PRO A 246 9.07 8.05 -10.86
N LEU A 247 8.96 8.25 -9.54
CA LEU A 247 8.06 7.54 -8.64
C LEU A 247 6.75 8.32 -8.54
N TYR A 248 5.61 7.65 -8.69
CA TYR A 248 4.30 8.31 -8.66
C TYR A 248 3.30 7.54 -7.80
N ARG A 249 2.51 8.28 -7.00
CA ARG A 249 1.26 7.81 -6.40
C ARG A 249 0.12 8.74 -6.79
N ARG A 250 -0.90 8.21 -7.47
CA ARG A 250 -2.01 9.00 -8.02
C ARG A 250 -2.94 9.59 -6.96
N PHE A 251 -2.98 9.02 -5.75
CA PHE A 251 -3.94 9.38 -4.69
C PHE A 251 -3.34 9.70 -3.30
N ARG A 252 -2.00 9.77 -3.16
CA ARG A 252 -1.36 10.23 -1.90
C ARG A 252 -0.56 11.52 -2.12
N PRO A 253 -1.19 12.71 -2.04
CA PRO A 253 -0.44 13.96 -1.97
C PRO A 253 0.03 14.16 -0.53
N VAL A 254 1.10 13.47 -0.11
CA VAL A 254 1.79 13.86 1.12
C VAL A 254 2.82 14.92 0.74
N TYR A 255 2.41 16.19 0.77
CA TYR A 255 3.35 17.28 0.78
C TYR A 255 4.00 17.34 2.16
N CYS A 256 5.23 16.85 2.29
CA CYS A 256 6.08 17.21 3.41
C CYS A 256 6.48 18.69 3.23
N SER A 257 5.63 19.61 3.66
CA SER A 257 6.01 21.00 3.84
C SER A 257 6.71 21.12 5.20
N PRO A 258 7.95 21.63 5.27
CA PRO A 258 8.51 22.02 6.56
C PRO A 258 7.62 23.14 7.10
N ALA A 259 7.04 22.93 8.29
CA ALA A 259 6.36 23.98 9.01
C ALA A 259 7.35 25.14 9.21
N THR A 260 7.04 26.28 8.65
CA THR A 260 7.68 27.57 8.94
C THR A 260 7.32 28.04 10.33
#